data_AF-A0A7R9H316-F1
#
_entry.id   AF-A0A7R9H316-F1
#
_cell.length_a   1.000
_cell.length_b   1.000
_cell.length_c   1.000
_cell.angle_alpha   90.00
_cell.angle_beta   90.00
_cell.angle_gamma   90.00
#
_symmetry.space_group_name_H-M   'P 1'
#
loop_
_entity.id
_entity.type
_entity.pdbx_description
1 polymer ?
#
loop_
_entity_poly.entity_id
_entity_poly.type
_entity_poly.pdbx_seq_one_letter_code
_entity_poly.pdbx_strand_id
1 'polypeptide(L)'
;MGETVSIVNDISFNKYSGSMSFDFEKEVMYKDVMARKYINSPRNLEDSRVEESNECFCVGRGKKRQCHKRGIIDLYDCIEQPKIVSYPHFYMASPEYQTYAKGLNPSKEKHEAFFEIEPRSGVILHGIRRLQFNVLLTKIPEVALLTNVREGIFPILWVEQEIDDYDWYKEALEKD
;
A
#
# COMPACT_ATOMS: atom_id res chain seq x y z
N MET A 1 -10.40 -11.96 -18.19
CA MET A 1 -10.78 -11.90 -16.76
C MET A 1 -9.49 -12.05 -15.98
N GLY A 2 -9.02 -10.98 -15.34
CA GLY A 2 -7.83 -11.04 -14.49
C GLY A 2 -8.22 -11.61 -13.13
N GLU A 3 -7.38 -12.48 -12.57
CA GLU A 3 -7.57 -13.00 -11.22
C GLU A 3 -6.99 -12.02 -10.20
N THR A 4 -7.78 -11.64 -9.20
CA THR A 4 -7.39 -10.76 -8.10
C THR A 4 -7.40 -11.54 -6.81
N VAL A 5 -6.32 -11.47 -6.03
CA VAL A 5 -6.21 -12.04 -4.69
C VAL A 5 -6.25 -10.89 -3.69
N SER A 6 -7.13 -10.97 -2.69
CA SER A 6 -7.12 -10.05 -1.55
C SER A 6 -6.28 -10.66 -0.44
N ILE A 7 -5.15 -10.03 -0.11
CA ILE A 7 -4.36 -10.49 1.03
C ILE A 7 -4.73 -9.63 2.24
N VAL A 8 -5.34 -10.29 3.23
CA VAL A 8 -5.72 -9.67 4.49
C VAL A 8 -4.44 -9.18 5.18
N ASN A 9 -4.50 -7.98 5.75
CA ASN A 9 -3.39 -7.41 6.51
C ASN A 9 -3.20 -8.21 7.80
N ASP A 10 -1.99 -8.73 7.99
CA ASP A 10 -1.50 -9.19 9.29
C ASP A 10 -0.43 -8.22 9.84
N ILE A 11 -0.64 -6.92 9.60
CA ILE A 11 -0.06 -5.90 10.48
C ILE A 11 -1.03 -5.82 11.66
N SER A 12 -0.95 -6.78 12.57
CA SER A 12 -1.84 -6.86 13.72
C SER A 12 -1.48 -5.76 14.74
N PHE A 13 -2.05 -4.58 14.54
CA PHE A 13 -2.40 -3.64 15.60
C PHE A 13 -3.93 -3.56 15.67
N ASN A 14 -4.51 -4.63 16.21
CA ASN A 14 -5.92 -4.84 16.59
C ASN A 14 -7.02 -4.25 15.69
N LYS A 15 -7.73 -5.17 15.03
CA LYS A 15 -9.05 -5.03 14.40
C LYS A 15 -9.05 -4.12 13.16
N TYR A 16 -10.03 -4.33 12.29
CA TYR A 16 -10.41 -3.49 11.13
C TYR A 16 -9.92 -3.88 9.73
N SER A 17 -10.86 -3.67 8.82
CA SER A 17 -11.16 -4.41 7.59
C SER A 17 -10.85 -3.58 6.35
N GLY A 18 -9.57 -3.26 6.13
CA GLY A 18 -9.09 -2.75 4.84
C GLY A 18 -8.29 -3.84 4.15
N SER A 19 -8.90 -4.56 3.20
CA SER A 19 -8.19 -5.54 2.36
C SER A 19 -7.52 -4.84 1.19
N MET A 20 -6.23 -5.05 0.99
CA MET A 20 -5.56 -4.67 -0.25
C MET A 20 -5.71 -5.78 -1.28
N SER A 21 -6.12 -5.41 -2.49
CA SER A 21 -6.23 -6.29 -3.64
C SER A 21 -4.90 -6.37 -4.40
N PHE A 22 -4.54 -7.56 -4.86
CA PHE A 22 -3.38 -7.83 -5.70
C PHE A 22 -3.85 -8.50 -6.98
N ASP A 23 -3.51 -7.92 -8.13
CA ASP A 23 -3.91 -8.40 -9.45
C ASP A 23 -2.82 -9.33 -10.02
N PHE A 24 -3.23 -10.41 -10.68
CA PHE A 24 -2.30 -11.32 -11.35
C PHE A 24 -1.47 -10.58 -12.40
N GLU A 25 -0.15 -10.73 -12.34
CA GLU A 25 0.77 -10.21 -13.35
C GLU A 25 1.19 -11.32 -14.32
N LYS A 26 1.77 -12.40 -13.81
CA LYS A 26 2.36 -13.48 -14.61
C LYS A 26 2.68 -14.72 -13.77
N GLU A 27 2.95 -15.83 -14.42
CA GLU A 27 3.61 -16.98 -13.80
C GLU A 27 5.12 -16.75 -13.70
N VAL A 28 5.73 -17.25 -12.63
CA VAL A 28 7.16 -17.16 -12.34
C VAL A 28 7.65 -18.48 -11.76
N MET A 29 8.95 -18.75 -11.89
CA MET A 29 9.62 -19.81 -11.13
C MET A 29 10.30 -19.18 -9.94
N TYR A 30 9.80 -19.44 -8.73
CA TYR A 30 10.47 -19.06 -7.50
C TYR A 30 11.32 -20.23 -7.02
N LYS A 31 12.64 -20.08 -7.11
CA LYS A 31 13.60 -21.18 -6.92
C LYS A 31 13.25 -22.35 -7.87
N ASP A 32 12.81 -23.50 -7.35
CA ASP A 32 12.40 -24.68 -8.12
C ASP A 32 10.88 -24.91 -8.17
N VAL A 33 10.07 -24.00 -7.63
CA VAL A 33 8.60 -24.12 -7.56
C VAL A 33 7.93 -23.10 -8.48
N MET A 34 6.92 -23.54 -9.23
CA MET A 34 6.11 -22.63 -10.04
C MET A 34 5.17 -21.83 -9.15
N ALA A 35 5.15 -20.51 -9.34
CA ALA A 35 4.32 -19.59 -8.62
C ALA A 35 3.56 -18.64 -9.56
N ARG A 36 2.46 -18.09 -9.08
CA ARG A 36 1.74 -17.01 -9.72
C ARG A 36 2.08 -15.71 -9.01
N LYS A 37 2.62 -14.75 -9.76
CA LYS A 37 2.95 -13.43 -9.26
C LYS A 37 1.74 -12.50 -9.33
N TYR A 38 1.39 -11.93 -8.19
CA TYR A 38 0.35 -10.91 -8.03
C TYR A 38 0.99 -9.61 -7.56
N ILE A 39 0.57 -8.47 -8.13
CA ILE A 39 1.10 -7.14 -7.83
C ILE A 39 -0.01 -6.25 -7.28
N ASN A 40 0.34 -5.20 -6.53
CA ASN A 40 -0.65 -4.35 -5.91
C ASN A 40 -1.63 -3.73 -6.94
N SER A 41 -2.94 -3.88 -6.70
CA SER A 41 -3.94 -3.33 -7.60
C SER A 41 -3.89 -1.80 -7.57
N PRO A 42 -4.00 -1.11 -8.73
CA PRO A 42 -4.11 0.35 -8.75
C PRO A 42 -5.34 0.86 -8.00
N ARG A 43 -6.38 0.05 -7.86
CA ARG A 43 -7.63 0.39 -7.15
C ARG A 43 -7.42 0.65 -5.65
N ASN A 44 -6.43 0.03 -5.03
CA ASN A 44 -6.23 0.08 -3.57
C ASN A 44 -6.10 1.51 -3.02
N LEU A 45 -5.40 2.38 -3.75
CA LEU A 45 -5.17 3.78 -3.37
C LEU A 45 -5.71 4.73 -4.45
N GLU A 46 -6.71 4.30 -5.21
CA GLU A 46 -7.31 5.13 -6.26
C GLU A 46 -8.20 6.23 -5.66
N ASP A 47 -8.31 7.35 -6.37
CA ASP A 47 -9.23 8.43 -6.04
C ASP A 47 -10.67 7.90 -5.94
N SER A 48 -11.41 8.34 -4.91
CA SER A 48 -12.77 7.84 -4.67
C SER A 48 -13.76 8.16 -5.79
N ARG A 49 -13.45 9.13 -6.65
CA ARG A 49 -14.24 9.43 -7.86
C ARG A 49 -14.15 8.33 -8.91
N VAL A 50 -13.11 7.51 -8.86
CA VAL A 50 -12.87 6.38 -9.77
C VAL A 50 -13.13 5.06 -9.06
N GLU A 51 -12.73 4.93 -7.79
CA GLU A 51 -12.97 3.76 -6.94
C GLU A 51 -13.83 4.13 -5.73
N GLU A 52 -15.15 4.01 -5.86
CA GLU A 52 -16.14 4.43 -4.84
C GLU A 52 -15.89 3.75 -3.47
N SER A 53 -15.35 2.53 -3.46
CA SER A 53 -15.02 1.84 -2.21
C SER A 53 -13.98 2.57 -1.35
N ASN A 54 -13.22 3.51 -1.91
CA ASN A 54 -12.25 4.33 -1.18
C ASN A 54 -12.85 5.58 -0.53
N GLU A 55 -14.17 5.83 -0.66
CA GLU A 55 -14.81 7.02 -0.09
C GLU A 55 -14.66 7.14 1.44
N CYS A 56 -14.55 6.01 2.16
CA CYS A 56 -14.37 6.04 3.61
C CYS A 56 -13.04 6.67 4.05
N PHE A 57 -12.02 6.68 3.17
CA PHE A 57 -10.69 7.23 3.44
C PHE A 57 -10.58 8.73 3.13
N CYS A 58 -11.69 9.38 2.75
CA CYS A 58 -11.75 10.82 2.57
C CYS A 58 -11.93 11.53 3.91
N VAL A 59 -11.21 12.63 4.11
CA VAL A 59 -11.22 13.39 5.37
C VAL A 59 -12.51 14.19 5.50
N GLY A 60 -13.14 14.10 6.67
CA GLY A 60 -14.35 14.85 7.02
C GLY A 60 -15.64 14.03 6.93
N ARG A 61 -16.72 14.56 7.52
CA ARG A 61 -18.01 13.88 7.62
C ARG A 61 -19.08 14.50 6.73
N GLY A 62 -19.93 13.64 6.15
CA GLY A 62 -21.08 14.06 5.34
C GLY A 62 -20.69 14.87 4.10
N LYS A 63 -21.37 15.99 3.86
CA LYS A 63 -21.19 16.82 2.64
C LYS A 63 -19.85 17.60 2.55
N LYS A 64 -18.97 17.48 3.56
CA LYS A 64 -17.67 18.17 3.61
C LYS A 64 -16.47 17.25 3.37
N ARG A 65 -16.71 16.01 2.90
CA ARG A 65 -15.64 15.06 2.58
C ARG A 65 -14.67 15.66 1.55
N GLN A 66 -13.40 15.71 1.91
CA GLN A 66 -12.30 16.04 1.02
C GLN A 66 -11.40 14.82 0.91
N CYS A 67 -11.36 14.25 -0.29
CA CYS A 67 -10.49 13.14 -0.61
C CYS A 67 -9.14 13.68 -1.05
N HIS A 68 -8.06 13.02 -0.63
CA HIS A 68 -6.79 13.19 -1.31
C HIS A 68 -6.90 12.66 -2.74
N LYS A 69 -5.98 13.10 -3.61
CA LYS A 69 -5.88 12.55 -4.96
C LYS A 69 -5.29 11.16 -4.90
N ARG A 70 -5.39 10.45 -6.03
CA ARG A 70 -4.83 9.10 -6.23
C ARG A 70 -3.46 8.91 -5.57
N GLY A 71 -3.33 7.80 -4.87
CA GLY A 71 -2.11 7.28 -4.25
C GLY A 71 -1.94 7.61 -2.78
N ILE A 72 -2.88 8.36 -2.20
CA ILE A 72 -2.89 8.73 -0.77
C ILE A 72 -4.24 8.32 -0.17
N ILE A 73 -4.21 7.65 0.97
CA ILE A 73 -5.40 7.42 1.80
C ILE A 73 -5.13 7.88 3.23
N ASP A 74 -6.13 8.50 3.86
CA ASP A 74 -6.13 8.80 5.29
C ASP A 74 -6.96 7.73 6.01
N LEU A 75 -6.32 7.01 6.93
CA LEU A 75 -6.95 5.89 7.63
C LEU A 75 -7.79 6.33 8.83
N TYR A 76 -7.78 7.61 9.19
CA TYR A 76 -8.39 8.09 10.43
C TYR A 76 -9.91 7.95 10.42
N ASP A 77 -10.60 8.47 9.41
CA ASP A 77 -12.08 8.46 9.39
C ASP A 77 -12.67 7.07 9.11
N CYS A 78 -11.93 6.18 8.42
CA CYS A 78 -12.43 4.85 8.08
C CYS A 78 -12.19 3.82 9.20
N ILE A 79 -11.00 3.82 9.81
CA ILE A 79 -10.57 2.79 10.76
C ILE A 79 -9.93 3.34 12.04
N GLU A 80 -10.08 4.64 12.32
CA GLU A 80 -9.57 5.31 13.53
C GLU A 80 -8.05 5.18 13.74
N GLN A 81 -7.30 5.03 12.64
CA GLN A 81 -5.84 4.97 12.66
C GLN A 81 -5.28 6.33 12.19
N PRO A 82 -4.48 7.04 13.01
CA PRO A 82 -3.95 8.37 12.67
C PRO A 82 -2.76 8.27 11.70
N LYS A 83 -2.99 7.71 10.52
CA LYS A 83 -1.97 7.35 9.54
C LYS A 83 -2.42 7.75 8.15
N ILE A 84 -1.59 8.53 7.46
CA ILE A 84 -1.74 8.82 6.03
C ILE A 84 -0.74 7.94 5.29
N VAL A 85 -1.21 7.07 4.40
CA VAL A 85 -0.35 6.08 3.74
C VAL A 85 -0.35 6.21 2.22
N SER A 86 0.77 5.81 1.64
CA SER A 86 0.99 5.72 0.19
C SER A 86 1.93 4.54 -0.12
N TYR A 87 2.19 4.26 -1.39
CA TYR A 87 3.35 3.43 -1.75
C TYR A 87 4.66 4.25 -1.68
N PRO A 88 5.84 3.59 -1.55
CA PRO A 88 7.12 4.28 -1.40
C PRO A 88 7.41 5.27 -2.53
N HIS A 89 7.98 6.41 -2.15
CA HIS A 89 8.27 7.55 -3.03
C HIS A 89 7.04 8.03 -3.84
N PHE A 90 5.83 7.83 -3.30
CA PHE A 90 4.57 8.09 -3.99
C PHE A 90 4.44 7.34 -5.32
N TYR A 91 4.95 6.11 -5.37
CA TYR A 91 4.71 5.18 -6.48
C TYR A 91 3.20 5.02 -6.73
N MET A 92 2.78 5.06 -8.00
CA MET A 92 1.38 5.05 -8.46
C MET A 92 0.50 6.23 -8.03
N ALA A 93 1.03 7.22 -7.30
CA ALA A 93 0.27 8.40 -6.92
C ALA A 93 0.14 9.43 -8.06
N SER A 94 -0.70 10.45 -7.86
CA SER A 94 -0.73 11.63 -8.73
C SER A 94 0.66 12.32 -8.76
N PRO A 95 1.14 12.78 -9.93
CA PRO A 95 2.51 13.31 -10.08
C PRO A 95 2.86 14.47 -9.16
N GLU A 96 1.88 15.26 -8.73
CA GLU A 96 2.11 16.40 -7.84
C GLU A 96 2.72 16.02 -6.49
N TYR A 97 2.41 14.83 -5.95
CA TYR A 97 2.98 14.35 -4.69
C TYR A 97 4.50 14.13 -4.81
N GLN A 98 4.97 13.75 -6.00
CA GLN A 98 6.39 13.52 -6.28
C GLN A 98 7.18 14.84 -6.38
N THR A 99 6.49 15.97 -6.56
CA THR A 99 7.13 17.31 -6.63
C THR A 99 7.22 18.02 -5.28
N TYR A 100 6.65 17.42 -4.23
CA TYR A 100 6.58 18.06 -2.92
C TYR A 100 7.94 18.07 -2.21
N ALA A 101 8.65 16.94 -2.19
CA ALA A 101 9.96 16.78 -1.58
C ALA A 101 11.04 16.42 -2.61
N LYS A 102 12.27 16.91 -2.41
CA LYS A 102 13.42 16.49 -3.23
C LYS A 102 13.86 15.08 -2.84
N GLY A 103 14.36 14.31 -3.80
CA GLY A 103 14.86 12.94 -3.58
C GLY A 103 13.82 11.82 -3.77
N LEU A 104 12.58 12.18 -4.13
CA LEU A 104 11.56 11.21 -4.52
C LEU A 104 11.88 10.64 -5.91
N ASN A 105 11.93 9.31 -6.03
CA ASN A 105 12.26 8.61 -7.27
C ASN A 105 11.43 7.31 -7.39
N PRO A 106 10.12 7.41 -7.65
CA PRO A 106 9.24 6.26 -7.74
C PRO A 106 9.67 5.31 -8.86
N SER A 107 9.81 4.02 -8.54
CA SER A 107 10.15 2.97 -9.51
C SER A 107 9.29 1.75 -9.24
N LYS A 108 8.75 1.14 -10.30
CA LYS A 108 8.02 -0.13 -10.21
C LYS A 108 8.89 -1.20 -9.57
N GLU A 109 10.11 -1.38 -10.08
CA GLU A 109 11.06 -2.41 -9.63
C GLU A 109 11.37 -2.30 -8.12
N LYS A 110 11.46 -1.08 -7.59
CA LYS A 110 11.84 -0.85 -6.18
C LYS A 110 10.67 -0.71 -5.23
N HIS A 111 9.49 -0.28 -5.70
CA HIS A 111 8.42 0.19 -4.82
C HIS A 111 7.08 -0.53 -5.03
N GLU A 112 6.98 -1.44 -5.99
CA GLU A 112 5.81 -2.31 -6.16
C GLU A 112 5.74 -3.35 -5.04
N ALA A 113 4.55 -3.59 -4.51
CA ALA A 113 4.33 -4.73 -3.61
C ALA A 113 3.86 -5.93 -4.44
N PHE A 114 4.33 -7.13 -4.10
CA PHE A 114 3.97 -8.34 -4.82
C PHE A 114 3.92 -9.58 -3.92
N PHE A 115 3.27 -10.62 -4.41
CA PHE A 115 3.28 -11.97 -3.85
C PHE A 115 3.42 -13.02 -4.94
N GLU A 116 4.24 -14.02 -4.69
CA GLU A 116 4.47 -15.18 -5.54
C GLU A 116 3.87 -16.38 -4.82
N ILE A 117 2.72 -16.83 -5.31
CA ILE A 117 1.85 -17.80 -4.63
C ILE A 117 1.87 -19.13 -5.39
N GLU A 118 2.12 -20.23 -4.70
CA GLU A 118 1.99 -21.56 -5.29
C GLU A 118 0.50 -21.86 -5.54
N PRO A 119 0.10 -22.18 -6.79
CA PRO A 119 -1.30 -22.16 -7.17
C PRO A 119 -2.16 -23.28 -6.60
N ARG A 120 -1.58 -24.42 -6.18
CA ARG A 120 -2.37 -25.56 -5.67
C ARG A 120 -2.68 -25.43 -4.18
N SER A 121 -1.68 -25.08 -3.39
CA SER A 121 -1.73 -24.94 -1.94
C SER A 121 -2.18 -23.54 -1.50
N GLY A 122 -1.96 -22.52 -2.34
CA GLY A 122 -2.21 -21.11 -1.99
C GLY A 122 -1.16 -20.51 -1.06
N VAL A 123 -0.05 -21.21 -0.82
CA VAL A 123 1.06 -20.75 0.03
C VAL A 123 1.80 -19.60 -0.66
N ILE A 124 2.10 -18.54 0.08
CA ILE A 124 2.97 -17.46 -0.37
C ILE A 124 4.41 -17.96 -0.28
N LEU A 125 5.04 -18.27 -1.41
CA LEU A 125 6.43 -18.71 -1.41
C LEU A 125 7.37 -17.53 -1.15
N HIS A 126 7.08 -16.39 -1.77
CA HIS A 126 7.79 -15.13 -1.58
C HIS A 126 6.83 -13.96 -1.69
N GLY A 127 7.03 -12.92 -0.90
CA GLY A 127 6.21 -11.73 -0.99
C GLY A 127 6.90 -10.52 -0.37
N ILE A 128 6.72 -9.37 -1.01
CA ILE A 128 7.21 -8.10 -0.50
C ILE A 128 6.04 -7.13 -0.40
N ARG A 129 5.77 -6.66 0.81
CA ARG A 129 4.84 -5.56 1.09
C ARG A 129 5.62 -4.28 1.33
N ARG A 130 5.12 -3.17 0.79
CA ARG A 130 5.75 -1.86 0.93
C ARG A 130 4.70 -0.79 1.22
N LEU A 131 4.92 -0.02 2.29
CA LEU A 131 4.04 1.09 2.67
C LEU A 131 4.87 2.29 3.11
N GLN A 132 4.43 3.48 2.71
CA GLN A 132 5.00 4.75 3.14
C GLN A 132 4.05 5.46 4.08
N PHE A 133 4.58 5.93 5.21
CA PHE A 133 3.86 6.77 6.16
C PHE A 133 4.17 8.23 5.89
N ASN A 134 3.11 9.03 5.88
CA ASN A 134 3.15 10.43 5.56
C ASN A 134 2.44 11.25 6.65
N VAL A 135 2.71 12.55 6.68
CA VAL A 135 1.96 13.53 7.46
C VAL A 135 1.49 14.67 6.58
N LEU A 136 0.30 15.19 6.87
CA LEU A 136 -0.17 16.44 6.29
C LEU A 136 0.50 17.60 7.03
N LEU A 137 1.39 18.33 6.34
CA LEU A 137 1.94 19.58 6.83
C LEU A 137 1.01 20.73 6.45
N THR A 138 0.56 21.48 7.44
CA THR A 138 -0.21 22.72 7.29
C THR A 138 0.50 23.86 8.02
N LYS A 139 0.20 25.09 7.63
CA LYS A 139 0.72 26.25 8.35
C LYS A 139 -0.07 26.46 9.63
N ILE A 140 0.64 26.51 10.75
CA ILE A 140 0.07 26.80 12.07
C ILE A 140 0.83 28.01 12.64
N PRO A 141 0.27 29.24 12.57
CA PRO A 141 0.96 30.46 12.99
C PRO A 141 1.50 30.44 14.42
N GLU A 142 0.85 29.68 15.30
CA GLU A 142 1.18 29.53 16.71
C GLU A 142 2.37 28.59 16.95
N VAL A 143 2.71 27.74 15.98
CA VAL A 143 3.83 26.80 16.05
C VAL A 143 4.96 27.32 15.20
N ALA A 144 6.02 27.83 15.84
CA ALA A 144 7.15 28.49 15.16
C ALA A 144 7.83 27.64 14.07
N LEU A 145 7.80 26.30 14.18
CA LEU A 145 8.33 25.39 13.16
C LEU A 145 7.41 25.25 11.93
N LEU A 146 6.13 25.60 12.06
CA LEU A 146 5.09 25.45 11.02
C LEU A 146 4.62 26.78 10.43
N THR A 147 5.12 27.93 10.88
CA THR A 147 4.72 29.25 10.35
C THR A 147 5.06 29.43 8.86
N ASN A 148 6.18 28.87 8.40
CA ASN A 148 6.67 29.05 7.03
C ASN A 148 6.92 27.72 6.29
N VAL A 149 6.13 26.69 6.60
CA VAL A 149 6.23 25.41 5.87
C VAL A 149 5.47 25.46 4.55
N ARG A 150 5.93 24.69 3.57
CA ARG A 150 5.15 24.39 2.36
C ARG A 150 4.06 23.40 2.75
N GLU A 151 2.80 23.73 2.54
CA GLU A 151 1.70 22.82 2.86
C GLU A 151 1.64 21.64 1.87
N GLY A 152 1.34 20.45 2.38
CA GLY A 152 1.24 19.24 1.56
C GLY A 152 1.52 17.95 2.34
N ILE A 153 1.56 16.83 1.61
CA ILE A 153 1.81 15.51 2.19
C ILE A 153 3.32 15.26 2.24
N PHE A 154 3.89 15.32 3.44
CA PHE A 154 5.31 15.08 3.69
C PHE A 154 5.57 13.60 3.99
N PRO A 155 6.45 12.92 3.23
CA PRO A 155 6.81 11.53 3.48
C PRO A 155 7.78 11.46 4.68
N ILE A 156 7.46 10.63 5.67
CA ILE A 156 8.32 10.44 6.86
C ILE A 156 9.28 9.28 6.62
N LEU A 157 8.73 8.10 6.37
CA LEU A 157 9.48 6.86 6.19
C LEU A 157 8.62 5.88 5.38
N TRP A 158 9.26 4.88 4.79
CA TRP A 158 8.58 3.71 4.25
C TRP A 158 9.18 2.45 4.85
N VAL A 159 8.35 1.42 4.92
CA VAL A 159 8.69 0.11 5.46
C VAL A 159 8.55 -0.95 4.38
N GLU A 160 9.44 -1.92 4.42
CA GLU A 160 9.38 -3.15 3.64
C GLU A 160 9.16 -4.31 4.60
N GLN A 161 8.22 -5.17 4.28
CA GLN A 161 8.02 -6.44 4.95
C GLN A 161 8.15 -7.55 3.92
N GLU A 162 9.09 -8.44 4.14
CA GLU A 162 9.33 -9.61 3.31
C GLU A 162 8.76 -10.87 3.99
N ILE A 163 8.21 -11.76 3.17
CA ILE A 163 7.77 -13.10 3.53
C ILE A 163 8.50 -14.06 2.58
N ASP A 164 9.19 -15.06 3.11
CA ASP A 164 9.82 -16.15 2.35
C ASP A 164 9.52 -17.48 3.07
N ASP A 165 8.40 -18.12 2.72
CA ASP A 165 7.95 -19.36 3.34
C ASP A 165 8.35 -20.61 2.51
N TYR A 166 9.26 -20.45 1.55
CA TYR A 166 9.66 -21.54 0.67
C TYR A 166 10.26 -22.74 1.41
N ASP A 167 11.13 -22.52 2.41
CA ASP A 167 11.76 -23.63 3.13
C ASP A 167 10.71 -24.43 3.91
N TRP A 168 9.78 -23.73 4.58
CA TRP A 168 8.63 -24.35 5.24
C TRP A 168 7.76 -25.13 4.26
N TYR A 169 7.50 -24.58 3.07
CA TYR A 169 6.71 -25.24 2.04
C TYR A 169 7.37 -26.54 1.58
N LYS A 170 8.70 -26.55 1.36
CA LYS A 170 9.44 -27.75 0.97
C LYS A 170 9.42 -28.81 2.08
N GLU A 171 9.63 -28.42 3.34
CA GLU A 171 9.55 -29.35 4.48
C GLU A 171 8.16 -29.98 4.64
N ALA A 172 7.10 -29.23 4.34
CA ALA A 172 5.73 -29.76 4.39
C ALA A 172 5.51 -30.84 3.32
N LEU A 173 6.02 -30.64 2.10
CA LEU A 173 5.91 -31.62 1.02
C LEU A 173 6.69 -32.91 1.25
N GLU A 174 7.78 -32.87 2.03
CA GLU A 174 8.57 -34.07 2.35
C GLU A 174 7.92 -34.95 3.43
N LYS A 175 6.93 -34.42 4.15
CA LYS A 175 6.23 -35.12 5.25
C LYS A 175 4.93 -35.80 4.81
N ASP A 176 4.47 -35.55 3.59
CA ASP A 176 3.30 -36.20 2.95
C ASP A 176 3.74 -37.36 2.04
#